data_AF-A0A933DV83-F1
#
_entry.id   AF-A0A933DV83-F1
#
_cell.length_a   1.000
_cell.length_b   1.000
_cell.length_c   1.000
_cell.angle_alpha   90.00
_cell.angle_beta   90.00
_cell.angle_gamma   90.00
#
_symmetry.space_group_name_H-M   'P 1'
#
loop_
_entity.id
_entity.type
_entity.pdbx_description
1 polymer ?
#
loop_
_entity_poly.entity_id
_entity_poly.type
_entity_poly.pdbx_seq_one_letter_code
_entity_poly.pdbx_strand_id
1 'polypeptide(L)'
;MQSPEGGKGENPSSPDVTEGRNEGGEPESSAPSAPIAEVGGPVVAAEARAAFELAKGIGAYRAIMTGRQIGIPEAELVAFTHEVIAAKADAGDAAGAWRLMGSLQFGTDEEHEAMARRAYEQNVHQQPGVAREIAEQAWGTESPEFGTADVRWRLAQDEVPEDVGPEDVADDADVTITPDATFDDLFAALEAGDGRVQEIFDHELVDHADRDVVDEVLRIQADRTRAAATSVVAFFKNIGWSKRDLQAYLPIRIQRKRRK
;
A
#
# COMPACT_ATOMS: atom_id res chain seq x y z
N MET A 1 56.82 42.67 6.64
CA MET A 1 56.78 41.27 6.13
C MET A 1 55.46 41.14 5.39
N GLN A 2 55.42 41.56 4.12
CA GLN A 2 55.53 40.74 2.90
C GLN A 2 54.41 39.69 2.76
N SER A 3 53.44 39.99 1.90
CA SER A 3 52.49 39.09 1.22
C SER A 3 53.23 38.05 0.33
N PRO A 4 52.60 37.02 -0.31
CA PRO A 4 51.49 37.22 -1.26
C PRO A 4 50.45 36.09 -1.48
N GLU A 5 49.50 36.45 -2.33
CA GLU A 5 48.46 35.69 -3.04
C GLU A 5 48.97 34.58 -3.99
N GLY A 6 48.07 33.69 -4.40
CA GLY A 6 48.19 32.81 -5.58
C GLY A 6 47.31 31.55 -5.43
N GLY A 7 46.49 31.13 -6.39
CA GLY A 7 46.34 31.58 -7.76
C GLY A 7 45.09 31.01 -8.44
N LYS A 8 44.71 31.70 -9.50
CA LYS A 8 43.78 31.27 -10.55
C LYS A 8 44.50 30.29 -11.49
N GLY A 9 43.80 29.24 -11.90
CA GLY A 9 44.19 28.40 -13.04
C GLY A 9 43.10 28.44 -14.10
N GLU A 10 43.32 29.23 -15.15
CA GLU A 10 42.57 29.20 -16.40
C GLU A 10 43.36 28.44 -17.48
N ASN A 11 42.60 27.92 -18.45
CA ASN A 11 42.95 27.52 -19.83
C ASN A 11 43.59 26.14 -20.09
N PRO A 12 43.49 25.57 -21.33
CA PRO A 12 42.84 26.08 -22.56
C PRO A 12 41.99 25.07 -23.39
N SER A 13 41.33 25.68 -24.38
CA SER A 13 40.68 25.28 -25.64
C SER A 13 41.11 24.04 -26.47
N SER A 14 40.07 23.50 -27.15
CA SER A 14 39.98 23.04 -28.57
C SER A 14 40.64 21.71 -29.00
N PRO A 15 40.21 21.01 -30.10
CA PRO A 15 39.44 21.51 -31.25
C PRO A 15 38.29 20.64 -31.83
N ASP A 16 37.62 21.31 -32.76
CA ASP A 16 36.73 20.97 -33.89
C ASP A 16 37.07 19.69 -34.70
N VAL A 17 36.06 18.89 -35.08
CA VAL A 17 36.13 17.82 -36.10
C VAL A 17 34.79 17.65 -36.84
N THR A 18 34.75 18.27 -38.02
CA THR A 18 34.17 17.85 -39.33
C THR A 18 32.88 17.02 -39.45
N GLU A 19 31.95 17.62 -40.21
CA GLU A 19 31.27 17.11 -41.42
C GLU A 19 31.18 15.60 -41.67
N GLY A 20 29.94 15.11 -41.79
CA GLY A 20 29.57 13.84 -42.39
C GLY A 20 28.24 13.95 -43.12
N ARG A 21 28.29 14.39 -44.38
CA ARG A 21 27.24 14.24 -45.40
C ARG A 21 26.80 12.78 -45.50
N ASN A 22 25.50 12.53 -45.53
CA ASN A 22 24.95 11.37 -46.23
C ASN A 22 23.64 11.78 -46.90
N GLU A 23 23.73 11.99 -48.22
CA GLU A 23 22.60 12.04 -49.14
C GLU A 23 22.32 10.60 -49.62
N GLY A 24 21.04 10.25 -49.77
CA GLY A 24 20.62 9.20 -50.70
C GLY A 24 19.69 8.14 -50.12
N GLY A 25 18.42 8.19 -50.54
CA GLY A 25 17.58 6.98 -50.61
C GLY A 25 16.13 7.15 -50.15
N GLU A 26 15.30 7.86 -50.93
CA GLU A 26 13.91 7.44 -51.15
C GLU A 26 13.89 6.50 -52.39
N PRO A 27 12.85 5.70 -52.70
CA PRO A 27 11.48 5.71 -52.17
C PRO A 27 10.91 4.30 -51.85
N GLU A 28 9.61 4.24 -51.60
CA GLU A 28 8.69 3.09 -51.69
C GLU A 28 8.31 2.39 -50.38
N SER A 29 7.15 2.79 -49.83
CA SER A 29 5.94 1.96 -49.85
C SER A 29 4.93 2.52 -48.84
N SER A 30 4.12 3.48 -49.28
CA SER A 30 2.88 3.85 -48.58
C SER A 30 1.83 2.76 -48.82
N ALA A 31 1.89 1.69 -48.03
CA ALA A 31 0.71 0.88 -47.79
C ALA A 31 -0.16 1.62 -46.76
N PRO A 32 -1.46 1.85 -47.02
CA PRO A 32 -2.35 2.37 -46.00
C PRO A 32 -2.47 1.32 -44.90
N SER A 33 -1.91 1.60 -43.73
CA SER A 33 -2.22 0.87 -42.50
C SER A 33 -3.72 0.91 -42.31
N ALA A 34 -4.37 -0.24 -42.49
CA ALA A 34 -5.75 -0.42 -42.11
C ALA A 34 -5.91 -0.06 -40.63
N PRO A 35 -7.00 0.62 -40.23
CA PRO A 35 -7.27 0.85 -38.81
C PRO A 35 -7.33 -0.52 -38.13
N ILE A 36 -6.48 -0.71 -37.12
CA ILE A 36 -6.62 -1.80 -36.16
C ILE A 36 -8.00 -1.56 -35.53
N ALA A 37 -8.97 -2.38 -35.95
CA ALA A 37 -10.29 -2.37 -35.37
C ALA A 37 -10.13 -2.56 -33.86
N GLU A 38 -10.77 -1.67 -33.12
CA GLU A 38 -10.92 -1.69 -31.67
C GLU A 38 -11.73 -2.95 -31.32
N VAL A 39 -11.05 -4.10 -31.24
CA VAL A 39 -11.65 -5.38 -30.83
C VAL A 39 -11.70 -5.42 -29.31
N GLY A 40 -12.52 -4.55 -28.75
CA GLY A 40 -12.94 -4.55 -27.34
C GLY A 40 -14.45 -4.38 -27.32
N GLY A 41 -15.19 -5.45 -27.61
CA GLY A 41 -16.65 -5.38 -27.73
C GLY A 41 -17.35 -4.98 -26.42
N PRO A 42 -18.64 -4.55 -26.49
CA PRO A 42 -19.43 -4.08 -25.34
C PRO A 42 -19.61 -5.13 -24.22
N VAL A 43 -19.41 -6.41 -24.52
CA VAL A 43 -19.50 -7.51 -23.54
C VAL A 43 -18.31 -7.50 -22.56
N VAL A 44 -17.09 -7.23 -23.05
CA VAL A 44 -15.88 -7.16 -22.20
C VAL A 44 -15.95 -5.97 -21.25
N ALA A 45 -16.52 -4.84 -21.71
CA ALA A 45 -16.74 -3.66 -20.88
C ALA A 45 -17.77 -3.90 -19.76
N ALA A 46 -18.79 -4.73 -19.99
CA ALA A 46 -19.78 -5.05 -18.97
C ALA A 46 -19.22 -5.99 -17.88
N GLU A 47 -18.44 -6.99 -18.27
CA GLU A 47 -17.76 -7.91 -17.33
C GLU A 47 -16.71 -7.18 -16.49
N ALA A 48 -15.93 -6.29 -17.09
CA ALA A 48 -14.97 -5.44 -16.37
C ALA A 48 -15.68 -4.54 -15.35
N ARG A 49 -16.81 -3.92 -15.71
CA ARG A 49 -17.61 -3.12 -14.77
C ARG A 49 -18.15 -3.96 -13.62
N ALA A 50 -18.65 -5.16 -13.89
CA ALA A 50 -19.15 -6.05 -12.84
C ALA A 50 -18.05 -6.46 -11.86
N ALA A 51 -16.84 -6.75 -12.35
CA ALA A 51 -15.69 -7.06 -11.51
C ALA A 51 -15.25 -5.85 -10.65
N PHE A 52 -15.29 -4.65 -11.21
CA PHE A 52 -14.99 -3.42 -10.47
C PHE A 52 -16.01 -3.18 -9.35
N GLU A 53 -17.32 -3.31 -9.61
CA GLU A 53 -18.36 -3.17 -8.59
C GLU A 53 -18.25 -4.22 -7.48
N LEU A 54 -17.90 -5.47 -7.83
CA LEU A 54 -17.62 -6.50 -6.83
C LEU A 54 -16.43 -6.10 -5.94
N ALA A 55 -15.36 -5.59 -6.54
CA ALA A 55 -14.16 -5.20 -5.81
C ALA A 55 -14.40 -4.01 -4.86
N LYS A 56 -15.32 -3.09 -5.19
CA LYS A 56 -15.73 -1.99 -4.29
C LYS A 56 -16.28 -2.50 -2.96
N GLY A 57 -16.97 -3.63 -2.96
CA GLY A 57 -17.51 -4.26 -1.74
C GLY A 57 -16.45 -4.88 -0.83
N ILE A 58 -15.22 -5.07 -1.32
CA ILE A 58 -14.13 -5.69 -0.56
C ILE A 58 -13.25 -4.60 0.06
N GLY A 59 -12.91 -3.56 -0.70
CA GLY A 59 -12.07 -2.47 -0.21
C GLY A 59 -11.67 -1.51 -1.32
N ALA A 60 -11.47 -0.24 -0.96
CA ALA A 60 -11.23 0.82 -1.93
C ALA A 60 -9.90 0.66 -2.68
N TYR A 61 -8.80 0.36 -1.97
CA TYR A 61 -7.50 0.11 -2.59
C TYR A 61 -7.59 -1.02 -3.63
N ARG A 62 -8.21 -2.14 -3.25
CA ARG A 62 -8.41 -3.30 -4.13
C ARG A 62 -9.26 -2.96 -5.35
N ALA A 63 -10.35 -2.22 -5.17
CA ALA A 63 -11.20 -1.77 -6.26
C ALA A 63 -10.43 -0.92 -7.27
N ILE A 64 -9.60 0.02 -6.79
CA ILE A 64 -8.79 0.90 -7.65
C ILE A 64 -7.74 0.10 -8.41
N MET A 65 -6.99 -0.78 -7.73
CA MET A 65 -5.98 -1.61 -8.38
C MET A 65 -6.58 -2.59 -9.38
N THR A 66 -7.70 -3.24 -9.02
CA THR A 66 -8.44 -4.14 -9.93
C THR A 66 -8.99 -3.37 -11.12
N GLY A 67 -9.53 -2.17 -10.89
CA GLY A 67 -10.03 -1.28 -11.93
C GLY A 67 -8.95 -0.91 -12.94
N ARG A 68 -7.74 -0.56 -12.47
CA ARG A 68 -6.57 -0.31 -13.35
C ARG A 68 -6.23 -1.55 -14.18
N GLN A 69 -6.23 -2.73 -13.57
CA GLN A 69 -5.88 -3.98 -14.25
C GLN A 69 -6.86 -4.38 -15.35
N ILE A 70 -8.16 -4.14 -15.15
CA ILE A 70 -9.22 -4.51 -16.11
C ILE A 70 -9.59 -3.38 -17.07
N GLY A 71 -8.86 -2.25 -17.03
CA GLY A 71 -9.00 -1.15 -17.98
C GLY A 71 -10.19 -0.21 -17.71
N ILE A 72 -10.60 -0.06 -16.44
CA ILE A 72 -11.53 1.01 -16.05
C ILE A 72 -10.87 2.37 -16.35
N PRO A 73 -11.57 3.34 -16.95
CA PRO A 73 -10.99 4.64 -17.26
C PRO A 73 -10.42 5.33 -16.02
N GLU A 74 -9.21 5.89 -16.12
CA GLU A 74 -8.55 6.55 -14.98
C GLU A 74 -9.42 7.66 -14.36
N ALA A 75 -10.17 8.41 -15.17
CA ALA A 75 -11.10 9.43 -14.67
C ALA A 75 -12.19 8.85 -13.74
N GLU A 76 -12.65 7.63 -13.99
CA GLU A 76 -13.62 6.93 -13.14
C GLU A 76 -12.97 6.43 -11.84
N LEU A 77 -11.72 5.97 -11.90
CA LEU A 77 -10.95 5.56 -10.73
C LEU A 77 -10.59 6.74 -9.83
N VAL A 78 -10.20 7.88 -10.42
CA VAL A 78 -9.94 9.14 -9.71
C VAL A 78 -11.20 9.63 -9.00
N ALA A 79 -12.36 9.62 -9.69
CA ALA A 79 -13.63 10.00 -9.10
C ALA A 79 -14.02 9.10 -7.91
N PHE A 80 -13.88 7.78 -8.07
CA PHE A 80 -14.11 6.81 -7.00
C PHE A 80 -13.14 7.01 -5.82
N THR A 81 -11.87 7.31 -6.10
CA THR A 81 -10.86 7.56 -5.05
C THR A 81 -11.23 8.79 -4.21
N HIS A 82 -11.63 9.89 -4.85
CA HIS A 82 -12.13 11.08 -4.14
C HIS A 82 -13.37 10.77 -3.28
N GLU A 83 -14.31 10.01 -3.81
CA GLU A 83 -15.54 9.62 -3.08
C GLU A 83 -15.20 8.84 -1.81
N VAL A 84 -14.32 7.84 -1.90
CA VAL A 84 -13.91 7.04 -0.73
C VAL A 84 -13.17 7.88 0.30
N ILE A 85 -12.22 8.71 -0.12
CA ILE A 85 -11.44 9.57 0.79
C ILE A 85 -12.38 10.49 1.57
N ALA A 86 -13.33 11.13 0.87
CA ALA A 86 -14.33 11.98 1.50
C ALA A 86 -15.21 11.18 2.46
N ALA A 87 -15.73 10.02 2.05
CA ALA A 87 -16.58 9.17 2.88
C ALA A 87 -15.87 8.69 4.15
N LYS A 88 -14.60 8.27 4.06
CA LYS A 88 -13.79 7.89 5.23
C LYS A 88 -13.59 9.08 6.16
N ALA A 89 -13.18 10.23 5.63
CA ALA A 89 -12.97 11.43 6.42
C ALA A 89 -14.25 11.90 7.15
N ASP A 90 -15.40 11.83 6.48
CA ASP A 90 -16.71 12.20 7.04
C ASP A 90 -17.25 11.18 8.06
N ALA A 91 -16.90 9.90 7.90
CA ALA A 91 -17.16 8.85 8.88
C ALA A 91 -16.27 8.93 10.13
N GLY A 92 -15.31 9.88 10.16
CA GLY A 92 -14.35 10.04 11.26
C GLY A 92 -13.10 9.16 11.14
N ASP A 93 -12.90 8.49 10.01
CA ASP A 93 -11.71 7.72 9.67
C ASP A 93 -10.74 8.55 8.81
N ALA A 94 -10.27 9.70 9.31
CA ALA A 94 -9.30 10.50 8.56
C ALA A 94 -7.93 9.81 8.45
N ALA A 95 -7.58 8.95 9.42
CA ALA A 95 -6.35 8.15 9.35
C ALA A 95 -6.39 7.14 8.19
N GLY A 96 -7.49 6.41 8.01
CA GLY A 96 -7.68 5.54 6.87
C GLY A 96 -7.74 6.30 5.54
N ALA A 97 -8.34 7.49 5.51
CA ALA A 97 -8.33 8.36 4.33
C ALA A 97 -6.89 8.80 3.96
N TRP A 98 -6.10 9.24 4.95
CA TRP A 98 -4.71 9.65 4.76
C TRP A 98 -3.81 8.50 4.27
N ARG A 99 -3.91 7.32 4.91
CA ARG A 99 -3.16 6.13 4.47
C ARG A 99 -3.51 5.74 3.04
N LEU A 100 -4.80 5.73 2.68
CA LEU A 100 -5.23 5.42 1.32
C LEU A 100 -4.64 6.40 0.29
N MET A 101 -4.58 7.70 0.61
CA MET A 101 -3.93 8.70 -0.24
C MET A 101 -2.43 8.39 -0.42
N GLY A 102 -1.73 8.05 0.66
CA GLY A 102 -0.33 7.64 0.65
C GLY A 102 -0.07 6.41 -0.22
N SER A 103 -0.81 5.32 0.02
CA SER A 103 -0.66 4.05 -0.71
C SER A 103 -0.95 4.16 -2.21
N LEU A 104 -1.84 5.07 -2.60
CA LEU A 104 -2.20 5.30 -4.00
C LEU A 104 -1.38 6.41 -4.67
N GLN A 105 -0.55 7.13 -3.92
CA GLN A 105 0.14 8.35 -4.35
C GLN A 105 -0.86 9.35 -4.96
N PHE A 106 -2.01 9.52 -4.31
CA PHE A 106 -3.16 10.25 -4.83
C PHE A 106 -3.33 11.61 -4.16
N GLY A 107 -3.52 12.66 -4.95
CA GLY A 107 -3.67 14.03 -4.46
C GLY A 107 -2.34 14.80 -4.49
N THR A 108 -2.44 16.09 -4.15
CA THR A 108 -1.32 17.02 -4.05
C THR A 108 -0.67 16.96 -2.66
N ASP A 109 0.56 17.44 -2.54
CA ASP A 109 1.25 17.55 -1.24
C ASP A 109 0.43 18.35 -0.21
N GLU A 110 -0.28 19.39 -0.67
CA GLU A 110 -1.16 20.21 0.19
C GLU A 110 -2.37 19.40 0.70
N GLU A 111 -2.97 18.57 -0.14
CA GLU A 111 -4.07 17.69 0.26
C GLU A 111 -3.59 16.58 1.22
N HIS A 112 -2.40 16.02 0.98
CA HIS A 112 -1.76 15.06 1.89
C HIS A 112 -1.50 15.67 3.27
N GLU A 113 -0.89 16.85 3.30
CA GLU A 113 -0.60 17.61 4.53
C GLU A 113 -1.89 17.95 5.30
N ALA A 114 -2.92 18.41 4.59
CA ALA A 114 -4.21 18.75 5.21
C ALA A 114 -4.90 17.51 5.81
N MET A 115 -4.86 16.38 5.11
CA MET A 115 -5.43 15.13 5.60
C MET A 115 -4.60 14.55 6.75
N ALA A 116 -3.27 14.61 6.69
CA ALA A 116 -2.37 14.20 7.77
C ALA A 116 -2.68 14.96 9.06
N ARG A 117 -2.84 16.28 8.95
CA ARG A 117 -3.19 17.15 10.08
C ARG A 117 -4.54 16.79 10.69
N ARG A 118 -5.57 16.61 9.85
CA ARG A 118 -6.90 16.17 10.31
C ARG A 118 -6.83 14.82 11.01
N ALA A 119 -6.11 13.85 10.44
CA ALA A 119 -5.94 12.51 11.01
C ALA A 119 -5.18 12.56 12.35
N TYR A 120 -4.12 13.36 12.43
CA TYR A 120 -3.36 13.58 13.67
C TYR A 120 -4.26 14.18 14.76
N GLU A 121 -4.98 15.26 14.48
CA GLU A 121 -5.85 15.94 15.44
C GLU A 121 -6.96 15.03 15.99
N GLN A 122 -7.53 14.17 15.14
CA GLN A 122 -8.52 13.18 15.56
C GLN A 122 -7.95 12.13 16.50
N ASN A 123 -6.70 11.71 16.29
CA ASN A 123 -6.12 10.57 16.98
C ASN A 123 -5.23 10.93 18.17
N VAL A 124 -4.65 12.14 18.24
CA VAL A 124 -3.63 12.50 19.25
C VAL A 124 -4.10 12.29 20.69
N HIS A 125 -5.40 12.41 20.95
CA HIS A 125 -5.98 12.20 22.28
C HIS A 125 -6.48 10.77 22.53
N GLN A 126 -6.98 10.09 21.51
CA GLN A 126 -7.72 8.83 21.65
C GLN A 126 -6.86 7.61 21.28
N GLN A 127 -6.04 7.76 20.24
CA GLN A 127 -5.15 6.74 19.70
C GLN A 127 -3.77 7.37 19.46
N PRO A 128 -3.04 7.75 20.52
CA PRO A 128 -1.77 8.47 20.40
C PRO A 128 -0.70 7.69 19.63
N GLY A 129 -0.79 6.35 19.57
CA GLY A 129 0.07 5.52 18.72
C GLY A 129 -0.14 5.80 17.23
N VAL A 130 -1.39 5.87 16.78
CA VAL A 130 -1.74 6.22 15.39
C VAL A 130 -1.32 7.65 15.06
N ALA A 131 -1.54 8.59 15.98
CA ALA A 131 -1.07 9.97 15.79
C ALA A 131 0.46 10.07 15.70
N ARG A 132 1.20 9.23 16.45
CA ARG A 132 2.66 9.18 16.39
C ARG A 132 3.14 8.70 15.03
N GLU A 133 2.57 7.62 14.51
CA GLU A 133 2.86 7.09 13.17
C GLU A 133 2.60 8.15 12.07
N ILE A 134 1.44 8.81 12.11
CA ILE A 134 1.11 9.87 11.16
C ILE A 134 2.14 11.01 11.24
N ALA A 135 2.49 11.45 12.45
CA ALA A 135 3.42 12.56 12.62
C ALA A 135 4.84 12.22 12.17
N GLU A 136 5.29 10.98 12.40
CA GLU A 136 6.58 10.48 11.93
C GLU A 136 6.67 10.53 10.39
N GLN A 137 5.64 10.05 9.72
CA GLN A 137 5.61 9.98 8.25
C GLN A 137 5.40 11.36 7.61
N ALA A 138 4.52 12.21 8.17
CA ALA A 138 4.19 13.51 7.59
C ALA A 138 5.24 14.59 7.90
N TRP A 139 5.77 14.64 9.13
CA TRP A 139 6.62 15.74 9.59
C TRP A 139 7.98 15.30 10.17
N GLY A 140 8.21 13.99 10.31
CA GLY A 140 9.45 13.43 10.86
C GLY A 140 9.50 13.40 12.40
N THR A 141 10.48 12.66 12.93
CA THR A 141 10.62 12.42 14.38
C THR A 141 11.04 13.63 15.19
N GLU A 142 11.60 14.67 14.54
CA GLU A 142 11.99 15.93 15.18
C GLU A 142 10.83 16.95 15.26
N SER A 143 9.64 16.59 14.74
CA SER A 143 8.48 17.47 14.73
C SER A 143 7.85 17.65 16.12
N PRO A 144 7.29 18.84 16.43
CA PRO A 144 6.48 19.04 17.64
C PRO A 144 5.30 18.07 17.74
N GLU A 145 4.71 17.70 16.61
CA GLU A 145 3.60 16.77 16.47
C GLU A 145 4.02 15.37 16.93
N PHE A 146 5.15 14.86 16.44
CA PHE A 146 5.68 13.57 16.86
C PHE A 146 5.99 13.56 18.36
N GLY A 147 6.69 14.59 18.86
CA GLY A 147 7.00 14.68 20.30
C GLY A 147 5.75 14.72 21.19
N THR A 148 4.70 15.40 20.74
CA THR A 148 3.42 15.47 21.47
C THR A 148 2.72 14.11 21.49
N ALA A 149 2.62 13.43 20.35
CA ALA A 149 2.00 12.11 20.27
C ALA A 149 2.81 11.04 21.02
N ASP A 150 4.14 11.08 20.95
CA ASP A 150 5.02 10.13 21.64
C ASP A 150 4.90 10.24 23.17
N VAL A 151 4.90 11.47 23.73
CA VAL A 151 4.67 11.66 25.17
C VAL A 151 3.31 11.08 25.59
N ARG A 152 2.26 11.35 24.81
CA ARG A 152 0.92 10.83 25.12
C ARG A 152 0.83 9.32 25.00
N TRP A 153 1.50 8.73 24.01
CA TRP A 153 1.55 7.29 23.82
C TRP A 153 2.27 6.61 24.99
N ARG A 154 3.40 7.16 25.45
CA ARG A 154 4.11 6.65 26.63
C ARG A 154 3.27 6.76 27.90
N LEU A 155 2.63 7.91 28.14
CA LEU A 155 1.73 8.08 29.30
C LEU A 155 0.55 7.09 29.28
N ALA A 156 -0.03 6.84 28.10
CA ALA A 156 -1.08 5.84 27.95
C ALA A 156 -0.61 4.40 28.21
N GLN A 157 0.69 4.13 28.05
CA GLN A 157 1.30 2.83 28.40
C GLN A 157 1.67 2.74 29.88
N ASP A 158 2.15 3.83 30.49
CA ASP A 158 2.54 3.88 31.90
C ASP A 158 1.34 3.85 32.88
N GLU A 159 0.13 4.18 32.41
CA GLU A 159 -1.12 4.02 33.19
C GLU A 159 -1.68 2.59 33.16
N VAL A 160 -1.04 1.65 32.46
CA VAL A 160 -1.37 0.23 32.54
C VAL A 160 -0.79 -0.33 33.85
N PRO A 161 -1.61 -0.87 34.79
CA PRO A 161 -1.09 -1.43 36.03
C PRO A 161 0.00 -2.48 35.76
N GLU A 162 1.14 -2.36 36.44
CA GLU A 162 2.31 -3.26 36.38
C GLU A 162 2.03 -4.74 36.77
N ASP A 163 0.77 -5.14 36.94
CA ASP A 163 0.36 -6.49 37.34
C ASP A 163 -0.49 -7.20 36.27
N VAL A 164 -0.24 -6.89 35.00
CA VAL A 164 -0.66 -7.75 33.89
C VAL A 164 0.62 -8.22 33.21
N GLY A 165 0.90 -9.52 33.32
CA GLY A 165 1.93 -10.16 32.51
C GLY A 165 1.68 -9.96 31.00
N PRO A 166 2.54 -10.47 30.12
CA PRO A 166 2.36 -10.34 28.67
C PRO A 166 1.15 -11.15 28.17
N GLU A 167 -0.07 -10.67 28.46
CA GLU A 167 -1.35 -11.19 27.99
C GLU A 167 -2.29 -9.98 27.73
N ASP A 168 -2.85 -9.97 26.52
CA ASP A 168 -4.13 -9.35 26.14
C ASP A 168 -4.22 -7.84 25.88
N VAL A 169 -3.38 -7.31 24.97
CA VAL A 169 -3.76 -6.13 24.17
C VAL A 169 -3.50 -6.38 22.67
N ALA A 170 -4.12 -7.43 22.10
CA ALA A 170 -4.36 -7.60 20.66
C ALA A 170 -5.26 -8.82 20.29
N ASP A 171 -6.14 -9.32 21.16
CA ASP A 171 -6.90 -10.54 20.83
C ASP A 171 -8.15 -10.31 19.95
N ASP A 172 -8.60 -9.06 19.76
CA ASP A 172 -9.84 -8.76 19.03
C ASP A 172 -9.65 -8.51 17.51
N ALA A 173 -8.41 -8.45 17.01
CA ALA A 173 -8.13 -8.16 15.59
C ALA A 173 -7.32 -9.24 14.87
N ASP A 174 -7.18 -10.43 15.47
CA ASP A 174 -6.39 -11.52 14.92
C ASP A 174 -7.26 -12.62 14.30
N VAL A 175 -6.90 -13.06 13.10
CA VAL A 175 -7.53 -14.23 12.47
C VAL A 175 -6.81 -15.50 12.88
N THR A 176 -7.57 -16.44 13.44
CA THR A 176 -7.02 -17.74 13.83
C THR A 176 -7.19 -18.77 12.70
N ILE A 177 -6.08 -19.30 12.20
CA ILE A 177 -6.05 -20.34 11.15
C ILE A 177 -5.36 -21.61 11.64
N THR A 178 -5.65 -22.75 10.99
CA THR A 178 -4.94 -24.01 11.29
C THR A 178 -3.56 -24.05 10.60
N PRO A 179 -2.61 -24.89 11.08
CA PRO A 179 -1.27 -24.99 10.48
C PRO A 179 -1.24 -25.45 9.02
N ASP A 180 -2.31 -26.10 8.56
CA ASP A 180 -2.55 -26.61 7.22
C ASP A 180 -3.53 -25.74 6.41
N ALA A 181 -3.94 -24.60 6.96
CA ALA A 181 -4.83 -23.67 6.28
C ALA A 181 -4.26 -23.20 4.93
N THR A 182 -5.18 -23.08 3.98
CA THR A 182 -4.96 -22.55 2.65
C THR A 182 -5.24 -21.05 2.64
N PHE A 183 -4.87 -20.36 1.56
CA PHE A 183 -5.22 -18.96 1.40
C PHE A 183 -6.73 -18.76 1.31
N ASP A 184 -7.48 -19.74 0.78
CA ASP A 184 -8.95 -19.69 0.79
C ASP A 184 -9.50 -19.65 2.22
N ASP A 185 -8.95 -20.47 3.13
CA ASP A 185 -9.33 -20.47 4.54
C ASP A 185 -8.98 -19.14 5.22
N LEU A 186 -7.82 -18.56 4.91
CA LEU A 186 -7.38 -17.27 5.46
C LEU A 186 -8.29 -16.14 4.99
N PHE A 187 -8.57 -16.04 3.69
CA PHE A 187 -9.43 -14.98 3.15
C PHE A 187 -10.86 -15.10 3.65
N ALA A 188 -11.40 -16.33 3.73
CA ALA A 188 -12.72 -16.55 4.31
C ALA A 188 -12.78 -16.10 5.78
N ALA A 189 -11.70 -16.31 6.53
CA ALA A 189 -11.64 -15.93 7.94
C ALA A 189 -11.41 -14.41 8.14
N LEU A 190 -10.71 -13.74 7.23
CA LEU A 190 -10.62 -12.28 7.18
C LEU A 190 -11.95 -11.61 6.80
N GLU A 191 -12.66 -12.16 5.79
CA GLU A 191 -13.97 -11.69 5.35
C GLU A 191 -15.08 -11.89 6.40
N ALA A 192 -14.94 -12.91 7.25
CA ALA A 192 -15.88 -13.20 8.34
C ALA A 192 -15.73 -12.25 9.55
N GLY A 193 -14.62 -11.50 9.63
CA GLY A 193 -14.38 -10.49 10.66
C GLY A 193 -15.17 -9.19 10.42
N ASP A 194 -14.99 -8.21 11.30
CA ASP A 194 -15.28 -6.83 10.89
C ASP A 194 -14.24 -6.43 9.84
N GLY A 195 -14.64 -5.73 8.77
CA GLY A 195 -13.74 -5.44 7.62
C GLY A 195 -12.40 -4.76 8.00
N ARG A 196 -12.29 -4.27 9.24
CA ARG A 196 -11.08 -3.76 9.87
C ARG A 196 -9.94 -4.77 9.88
N VAL A 197 -10.20 -6.07 10.11
CA VAL A 197 -9.11 -7.07 10.15
C VAL A 197 -8.51 -7.31 8.77
N GLN A 198 -9.34 -7.29 7.72
CA GLN A 198 -8.88 -7.33 6.32
C GLN A 198 -8.05 -6.08 5.98
N GLU A 199 -8.50 -4.88 6.39
CA GLU A 199 -7.76 -3.64 6.18
C GLU A 199 -6.37 -3.67 6.88
N ILE A 200 -6.29 -4.18 8.11
CA ILE A 200 -5.02 -4.35 8.83
C ILE A 200 -4.14 -5.35 8.09
N PHE A 201 -4.68 -6.51 7.69
CA PHE A 201 -3.91 -7.52 6.96
C PHE A 201 -3.29 -6.95 5.67
N ASP A 202 -4.06 -6.22 4.87
CA ASP A 202 -3.59 -5.64 3.61
C ASP A 202 -2.51 -4.57 3.86
N HIS A 203 -2.65 -3.76 4.92
CA HIS A 203 -1.67 -2.74 5.30
C HIS A 203 -0.34 -3.35 5.75
N GLU A 204 -0.40 -4.25 6.73
CA GLU A 204 0.77 -4.90 7.30
C GLU A 204 1.54 -5.73 6.25
N LEU A 205 0.82 -6.34 5.30
CA LEU A 205 1.43 -7.05 4.19
C LEU A 205 2.26 -6.11 3.30
N VAL A 206 1.78 -4.89 3.06
CA VAL A 206 2.49 -3.88 2.26
C VAL A 206 3.70 -3.30 3.02
N ASP A 207 3.57 -3.09 4.33
CA ASP A 207 4.63 -2.50 5.15
C ASP A 207 5.80 -3.45 5.40
N HIS A 208 5.52 -4.75 5.50
CA HIS A 208 6.50 -5.73 5.92
C HIS A 208 6.98 -6.67 4.83
N ALA A 209 6.20 -6.86 3.75
CA ALA A 209 6.58 -7.74 2.65
C ALA A 209 7.10 -6.98 1.43
N ASP A 210 8.02 -7.63 0.70
CA ASP A 210 8.48 -7.11 -0.58
C ASP A 210 7.33 -7.07 -1.60
N ARG A 211 7.39 -6.11 -2.53
CA ARG A 211 6.37 -5.92 -3.58
C ARG A 211 5.99 -7.21 -4.32
N ASP A 212 6.96 -8.07 -4.62
CA ASP A 212 6.73 -9.35 -5.31
C ASP A 212 5.85 -10.30 -4.48
N VAL A 213 5.98 -10.26 -3.14
CA VAL A 213 5.17 -11.05 -2.21
C VAL A 213 3.75 -10.50 -2.16
N VAL A 214 3.61 -9.18 -2.05
CA VAL A 214 2.29 -8.50 -2.06
C VAL A 214 1.54 -8.83 -3.35
N ASP A 215 2.18 -8.62 -4.50
CA ASP A 215 1.59 -8.91 -5.81
C ASP A 215 1.17 -10.38 -5.94
N GLU A 216 1.96 -11.30 -5.39
CA GLU A 216 1.66 -12.72 -5.46
C GLU A 216 0.50 -13.13 -4.54
N VAL A 217 0.42 -12.57 -3.33
CA VAL A 217 -0.74 -12.78 -2.44
C VAL A 217 -2.02 -12.23 -3.08
N LEU A 218 -1.95 -11.05 -3.71
CA LEU A 218 -3.08 -10.47 -4.46
C LEU A 218 -3.51 -11.35 -5.64
N ARG A 219 -2.56 -11.94 -6.38
CA ARG A 219 -2.88 -12.91 -7.45
C ARG A 219 -3.54 -14.17 -6.90
N ILE A 220 -3.07 -14.69 -5.76
CA ILE A 220 -3.69 -15.84 -5.10
C ILE A 220 -5.12 -15.49 -4.65
N GLN A 221 -5.34 -14.30 -4.09
CA GLN A 221 -6.66 -13.84 -3.67
C GLN A 221 -7.64 -13.64 -4.82
N ALA A 222 -7.15 -13.30 -6.01
CA ALA A 222 -7.98 -13.16 -7.21
C ALA A 222 -8.37 -14.51 -7.85
N ASP A 223 -7.67 -15.60 -7.53
CA ASP A 223 -7.92 -16.94 -8.08
C ASP A 223 -8.29 -17.93 -6.96
N ARG A 224 -9.60 -18.19 -6.79
CA ARG A 224 -10.12 -19.12 -5.77
C ARG A 224 -9.55 -20.53 -5.87
N THR A 225 -9.28 -21.01 -7.08
CA THR A 225 -8.73 -22.38 -7.26
C THR A 225 -7.31 -22.42 -6.73
N ARG A 226 -6.54 -21.37 -6.99
CA ARG A 226 -5.18 -21.21 -6.48
C ARG A 226 -5.16 -20.95 -4.98
N ALA A 227 -6.08 -20.15 -4.46
CA ALA A 227 -6.24 -19.90 -3.03
C ALA A 227 -6.47 -21.20 -2.24
N ALA A 228 -7.37 -22.05 -2.72
CA ALA A 228 -7.68 -23.34 -2.10
C ALA A 228 -6.56 -24.38 -2.24
N ALA A 229 -5.64 -24.21 -3.20
CA ALA A 229 -4.51 -25.12 -3.42
C ALA A 229 -3.22 -24.68 -2.70
N THR A 230 -3.15 -23.43 -2.22
CA THR A 230 -1.91 -22.85 -1.70
C THR A 230 -1.96 -22.74 -0.18
N SER A 231 -1.07 -23.43 0.52
CA SER A 231 -0.95 -23.32 1.98
C SER A 231 -0.28 -22.01 2.40
N VAL A 232 -0.91 -21.26 3.31
CA VAL A 232 -0.40 -19.98 3.84
C VAL A 232 0.99 -20.15 4.43
N VAL A 233 1.12 -21.06 5.39
CA VAL A 233 2.38 -21.31 6.09
C VAL A 233 3.48 -21.76 5.13
N ALA A 234 3.16 -22.60 4.13
CA ALA A 234 4.15 -23.07 3.18
C ALA A 234 4.61 -21.96 2.23
N PHE A 235 3.69 -21.12 1.76
CA PHE A 235 3.99 -19.98 0.91
C PHE A 235 4.93 -19.00 1.61
N PHE A 236 4.55 -18.53 2.80
CA PHE A 236 5.36 -17.57 3.57
C PHE A 236 6.72 -18.15 3.97
N LYS A 237 6.78 -19.46 4.26
CA LYS A 237 8.06 -20.14 4.48
C LYS A 237 8.97 -20.13 3.25
N ASN A 238 8.43 -20.29 2.05
CA ASN A 238 9.23 -20.33 0.82
C ASN A 238 9.85 -18.96 0.48
N ILE A 239 9.22 -17.88 0.93
CA ILE A 239 9.74 -16.51 0.78
C ILE A 239 10.59 -16.05 1.99
N GLY A 240 10.88 -16.95 2.93
CA GLY A 240 11.79 -16.69 4.05
C GLY A 240 11.12 -16.31 5.37
N TRP A 241 9.79 -16.23 5.43
CA TRP A 241 9.07 -15.89 6.65
C TRP A 241 8.79 -17.12 7.50
N SER A 242 9.19 -17.07 8.77
CA SER A 242 8.85 -18.10 9.74
C SER A 242 7.41 -17.94 10.23
N LYS A 243 6.89 -18.97 10.90
CA LYS A 243 5.60 -18.89 11.61
C LYS A 243 5.56 -17.80 12.66
N ARG A 244 6.72 -17.43 13.21
CA ARG A 244 6.84 -16.37 14.21
C ARG A 244 6.70 -15.01 13.54
N ASP A 245 7.31 -14.84 12.36
CA ASP A 245 7.24 -13.59 11.58
C ASP A 245 5.81 -13.34 11.12
N LEU A 246 5.12 -14.39 10.63
CA LEU A 246 3.69 -14.34 10.32
C LEU A 246 2.83 -13.83 11.48
N GLN A 247 3.07 -14.30 12.70
CA GLN A 247 2.32 -13.90 13.91
C GLN A 247 2.78 -12.56 14.50
N ALA A 248 3.94 -12.05 14.06
CA ALA A 248 4.50 -10.80 14.54
C ALA A 248 4.14 -9.62 13.63
N TYR A 249 4.04 -9.88 12.32
CA TYR A 249 3.82 -8.87 11.31
C TYR A 249 2.42 -8.90 10.71
N LEU A 250 1.73 -10.05 10.68
CA LEU A 250 0.37 -10.12 10.14
C LEU A 250 -0.62 -10.43 11.27
N PRO A 251 -1.89 -10.01 11.14
CA PRO A 251 -2.96 -10.32 12.09
C PRO A 251 -3.40 -11.80 11.98
N ILE A 252 -2.47 -12.73 12.08
CA ILE A 252 -2.68 -14.17 11.88
C ILE A 252 -2.16 -14.95 13.08
N ARG A 253 -3.05 -15.69 13.74
CA ARG A 253 -2.71 -16.67 14.79
C ARG A 253 -2.78 -18.09 14.23
N ILE A 254 -1.70 -18.85 14.38
CA ILE A 254 -1.64 -20.25 13.92
C ILE A 254 -1.97 -21.17 15.11
N GLN A 255 -3.06 -21.91 15.03
CA GLN A 255 -3.45 -22.86 16.08
C GLN A 255 -2.37 -23.91 16.33
N ARG A 256 -2.06 -24.18 17.60
CA ARG A 256 -1.18 -25.30 17.95
C ARG A 256 -1.92 -26.63 17.71
N LYS A 257 -1.32 -27.50 16.90
CA LYS A 257 -1.82 -28.88 16.69
C LYS A 257 -1.82 -29.61 18.03
N ARG A 258 -2.99 -29.85 18.64
CA ARG A 258 -3.09 -30.70 19.84
C ARG A 258 -2.58 -32.10 19.47
N ARG A 259 -1.44 -32.51 20.03
CA ARG A 259 -1.00 -33.89 19.97
C ARG A 259 -2.02 -34.74 20.75
N LYS A 260 -2.68 -35.67 20.06
CA LYS A 260 -3.37 -36.79 20.70
C LYS A 260 -2.35 -37.79 21.23
#